data_AF-A0A2P7TWV1-F1
#
_entry.id   AF-A0A2P7TWV1-F1
#
_cell.length_a   1.000
_cell.length_b   1.000
_cell.length_c   1.000
_cell.angle_alpha   90.00
_cell.angle_beta   90.00
_cell.angle_gamma   90.00
#
_symmetry.space_group_name_H-M   'P 1'
#
loop_
_entity.id
_entity.type
_entity.pdbx_description
1 polymer ?
#
loop_
_entity_poly.entity_id
_entity_poly.type
_entity_poly.pdbx_seq_one_letter_code
_entity_poly.pdbx_strand_id
1 'polypeptide(L)'
;MENRKTYILVEGVTDVIFLKGLLISDLFLFKVDETKVSTKKEVYLYNDSRNHSVILQCVSKIDSPTGGGWTAFLQKRTHEDIIEKIEQGYTCLLFIDSDDETKDGGFYKRKEKVTGNFPKHIIEKGLCNMFFFPNNKDDGDLEDILKEIVQPNIGFECLERFAECYSSYKKIDKKKIYYNLYFDICQTGPMTAWNFQLLCEHALINFMQQYF
;
A
#
# COMPACT_ATOMS: atom_id res chain seq x y z
N MET A 1 12.17 -2.37 -27.34
CA MET A 1 11.16 -2.36 -26.27
C MET A 1 11.32 -1.05 -25.52
N GLU A 2 10.26 -0.26 -25.42
CA GLU A 2 10.29 1.02 -24.72
C GLU A 2 10.50 0.77 -23.21
N ASN A 3 11.37 1.55 -22.57
CA ASN A 3 11.68 1.39 -21.16
C ASN A 3 10.49 1.91 -20.34
N ARG A 4 9.74 1.00 -19.72
CA ARG A 4 8.59 1.36 -18.89
C ARG A 4 9.06 1.84 -17.52
N LYS A 5 8.43 2.90 -17.03
CA LYS A 5 8.74 3.48 -15.73
C LYS A 5 7.44 3.70 -14.97
N THR A 6 7.34 3.16 -13.76
CA THR A 6 6.19 3.36 -12.89
C THR A 6 6.62 3.98 -11.58
N TYR A 7 5.90 5.00 -11.14
CA TYR A 7 6.08 5.61 -9.84
C TYR A 7 4.87 5.32 -8.98
N ILE A 8 5.06 4.63 -7.86
CA ILE A 8 4.01 4.25 -6.94
C ILE A 8 4.16 5.06 -5.66
N LEU A 9 3.09 5.76 -5.28
CA LEU A 9 2.97 6.45 -4.01
C LEU A 9 1.94 5.79 -3.12
N VAL A 10 2.28 5.66 -1.85
CA VAL A 10 1.43 5.05 -0.82
C VAL A 10 1.42 5.86 0.47
N GLU A 11 0.42 5.64 1.33
CA GLU A 11 0.25 6.38 2.59
C GLU A 11 1.28 5.99 3.64
N GLY A 12 1.47 4.68 3.80
CA GLY A 12 2.15 4.07 4.93
C GLY A 12 3.37 3.25 4.55
N VAL A 13 4.22 2.99 5.55
CA VAL A 13 5.37 2.07 5.41
C VAL A 13 4.89 0.62 5.24
N THR A 14 3.76 0.26 5.85
CA THR A 14 3.15 -1.07 5.71
C THR A 14 2.81 -1.36 4.25
N ASP A 15 2.21 -0.39 3.55
CA ASP A 15 1.83 -0.51 2.14
C ASP A 15 3.06 -0.65 1.24
N VAL A 16 4.15 0.08 1.55
CA VAL A 16 5.44 -0.10 0.85
C VAL A 16 5.92 -1.55 1.00
N ILE A 17 5.87 -2.11 2.21
CA ILE A 17 6.33 -3.47 2.47
C ILE A 17 5.45 -4.49 1.73
N PHE A 18 4.13 -4.31 1.79
CA PHE A 18 3.17 -5.17 1.13
C PHE A 18 3.32 -5.15 -0.39
N LEU A 19 3.25 -3.96 -1.02
CA LEU A 19 3.36 -3.82 -2.47
C LEU A 19 4.73 -4.24 -2.99
N LYS A 20 5.80 -4.01 -2.23
CA LYS A 20 7.12 -4.58 -2.54
C LYS A 20 7.05 -6.11 -2.61
N GLY A 21 6.46 -6.75 -1.58
CA GLY A 21 6.29 -8.20 -1.56
C GLY A 21 5.50 -8.70 -2.75
N LEU A 22 4.41 -8.01 -3.09
CA LEU A 22 3.55 -8.34 -4.22
C LEU A 22 4.30 -8.22 -5.56
N LEU A 23 5.02 -7.11 -5.79
CA LEU A 23 5.79 -6.90 -7.01
C LEU A 23 6.92 -7.93 -7.20
N ILE A 24 7.54 -8.39 -6.12
CA ILE A 24 8.60 -9.42 -6.16
C ILE A 24 8.04 -10.83 -6.35
N SER A 25 6.77 -11.04 -6.02
CA SER A 25 6.13 -12.36 -6.13
C SER A 25 6.09 -12.89 -7.56
N ASP A 26 5.77 -14.17 -7.69
CA ASP A 26 5.63 -14.87 -8.97
C ASP A 26 4.58 -14.24 -9.91
N LEU A 27 3.71 -13.36 -9.40
CA LEU A 27 2.73 -12.63 -10.20
C LEU A 27 3.35 -11.53 -11.07
N PHE A 28 4.40 -10.85 -10.58
CA PHE A 28 4.98 -9.67 -11.23
C PHE A 28 6.49 -9.76 -11.49
N LEU A 29 7.21 -10.64 -10.77
CA LEU A 29 8.61 -11.01 -11.02
C LEU A 29 9.60 -9.84 -11.03
N PHE A 30 9.35 -8.81 -10.22
CA PHE A 30 10.32 -7.73 -10.01
C PHE A 30 11.44 -8.17 -9.06
N LYS A 31 12.57 -7.48 -9.14
CA LYS A 31 13.72 -7.62 -8.24
C LYS A 31 14.04 -6.26 -7.63
N VAL A 32 14.63 -6.27 -6.43
CA VAL A 32 15.14 -5.05 -5.80
C VAL A 32 16.40 -4.59 -6.55
N ASP A 33 16.42 -3.31 -6.93
CA ASP A 33 17.61 -2.67 -7.50
C ASP A 33 18.63 -2.39 -6.40
N GLU A 34 19.59 -3.29 -6.22
CA GLU A 34 20.64 -3.19 -5.20
C GLU A 34 21.63 -2.05 -5.46
N THR A 35 21.63 -1.47 -6.67
CA THR A 35 22.50 -0.33 -7.00
C THR A 35 21.98 0.99 -6.39
N LYS A 36 20.72 1.01 -5.95
CA LYS A 36 20.09 2.18 -5.33
C LYS A 36 19.84 1.95 -3.85
N VAL A 37 20.03 3.01 -3.07
CA VAL A 37 19.79 2.98 -1.63
C VAL A 37 18.28 2.92 -1.37
N SER A 38 17.78 1.73 -1.03
CA SER A 38 16.41 1.56 -0.56
C SER A 38 16.29 1.86 0.93
N THR A 39 15.15 2.39 1.34
CA THR A 39 14.78 2.65 2.75
C THR A 39 13.45 1.97 3.08
N LYS A 40 13.01 2.03 4.34
CA LYS A 40 11.66 1.58 4.70
C LYS A 40 10.54 2.38 4.00
N LYS A 41 10.85 3.60 3.54
CA LYS A 41 9.88 4.51 2.92
C LYS A 41 10.03 4.61 1.40
N GLU A 42 11.01 3.95 0.80
CA GLU A 42 11.25 4.03 -0.63
C GLU A 42 12.06 2.83 -1.11
N VAL A 43 11.61 2.19 -2.17
CA VAL A 43 12.21 0.99 -2.74
C VAL A 43 12.28 1.15 -4.25
N TYR A 44 13.40 0.72 -4.82
CA TYR A 44 13.62 0.67 -6.26
C TYR A 44 13.54 -0.78 -6.73
N LEU A 45 12.74 -1.01 -7.76
CA LEU A 45 12.49 -2.34 -8.30
C LEU A 45 12.68 -2.32 -9.83
N TYR A 46 13.05 -3.46 -10.40
CA TYR A 46 13.18 -3.63 -11.83
C TYR A 46 12.75 -5.03 -12.29
N ASN A 47 12.27 -5.13 -13.52
CA ASN A 47 11.97 -6.39 -14.20
C ASN A 47 12.72 -6.42 -15.54
N ASP A 48 13.76 -7.25 -15.61
CA ASP A 48 14.64 -7.39 -16.79
C ASP A 48 13.86 -7.81 -18.04
N SER A 49 12.96 -8.79 -17.89
CA SER A 49 12.23 -9.38 -19.01
C SER A 49 11.22 -8.41 -19.63
N ARG A 50 10.71 -7.47 -18.83
CA ARG A 50 9.75 -6.45 -19.25
C ARG A 50 10.40 -5.09 -19.54
N ASN A 51 11.71 -4.94 -19.31
CA ASN A 51 12.42 -3.66 -19.36
C ASN A 51 11.64 -2.56 -18.60
N HIS A 52 11.29 -2.86 -17.35
CA HIS A 52 10.39 -2.04 -16.53
C HIS A 52 11.04 -1.71 -15.19
N SER A 53 11.16 -0.43 -14.88
CA SER A 53 11.59 0.07 -13.57
C SER A 53 10.44 0.65 -12.75
N VAL A 54 10.47 0.42 -11.45
CA VAL A 54 9.46 0.90 -10.50
C VAL A 54 10.15 1.61 -9.34
N ILE A 55 9.64 2.79 -8.99
CA ILE A 55 9.93 3.47 -7.73
C ILE A 55 8.68 3.33 -6.87
N LEU A 56 8.81 2.73 -5.69
CA LEU A 56 7.73 2.60 -4.72
C LEU A 56 8.07 3.43 -3.49
N GLN A 57 7.22 4.39 -3.13
CA GLN A 57 7.55 5.39 -2.12
C GLN A 57 6.36 5.71 -1.22
N CYS A 58 6.63 5.86 0.08
CA CYS A 58 5.68 6.38 1.05
C CYS A 58 5.68 7.92 0.95
N VAL A 59 4.49 8.51 0.88
CA VAL A 59 4.26 9.95 0.74
C VAL A 59 4.89 10.76 1.89
N SER A 60 4.99 10.18 3.09
CA SER A 60 5.66 10.82 4.24
C SER A 60 7.17 11.03 4.05
N LYS A 61 7.77 10.51 2.98
CA LYS A 61 9.15 10.84 2.57
C LYS A 61 9.21 12.19 1.84
N ILE A 62 8.14 12.57 1.14
CA ILE A 62 8.02 13.84 0.42
C ILE A 62 7.66 14.93 1.43
N ASP A 63 6.61 14.72 2.22
CA ASP A 63 6.12 15.69 3.20
C ASP A 63 6.31 15.17 4.63
N SER A 64 7.36 15.66 5.29
CA SER A 64 7.77 15.26 6.64
C SER A 64 7.25 16.12 7.82
N PRO A 65 6.60 17.30 7.72
CA PRO A 65 6.30 18.06 8.96
C PRO A 65 5.02 17.66 9.71
N THR A 66 3.97 17.16 9.04
CA THR A 66 2.61 17.08 9.64
C THR A 66 2.04 15.68 9.84
N GLY A 67 2.83 14.62 9.62
CA GLY A 67 2.37 13.23 9.81
C GLY A 67 1.92 12.59 8.50
N GLY A 68 2.08 11.26 8.41
CA GLY A 68 1.67 10.46 7.26
C GLY A 68 0.15 10.33 7.12
N GLY A 69 -0.29 9.55 6.13
CA GLY A 69 -1.70 9.34 5.81
C GLY A 69 -2.17 10.10 4.57
N TRP A 70 -3.41 9.85 4.16
CA TRP A 70 -3.95 10.28 2.87
C TRP A 70 -3.94 11.79 2.63
N THR A 71 -3.97 12.62 3.69
CA THR A 71 -3.95 14.08 3.55
C THR A 71 -2.63 14.60 2.99
N ALA A 72 -1.56 13.82 3.06
CA ALA A 72 -0.29 14.12 2.42
C ALA A 72 -0.42 14.16 0.88
N PHE A 73 -1.34 13.39 0.30
CA PHE A 73 -1.64 13.47 -1.14
C PHE A 73 -2.24 14.80 -1.57
N LEU A 74 -2.81 15.59 -0.65
CA LEU A 74 -3.38 16.90 -0.96
C LEU A 74 -2.33 18.01 -0.96
N GLN A 75 -1.11 17.70 -0.53
CA GLN A 75 -0.06 18.70 -0.38
C GLN A 75 0.53 19.09 -1.73
N LYS A 76 0.79 20.39 -1.90
CA LYS A 76 1.38 20.94 -3.12
C LYS A 76 2.69 20.24 -3.51
N ARG A 77 3.53 19.91 -2.54
CA ARG A 77 4.81 19.25 -2.78
C ARG A 77 4.65 17.84 -3.33
N THR A 78 3.67 17.09 -2.84
CA THR A 78 3.33 15.76 -3.39
C THR A 78 2.85 15.87 -4.84
N HIS A 79 2.04 16.88 -5.18
CA HIS A 79 1.64 17.13 -6.56
C HIS A 79 2.84 17.51 -7.45
N GLU A 80 3.74 18.37 -6.97
CA GLU A 80 4.95 18.78 -7.70
C GLU A 80 5.87 17.59 -7.99
N ASP A 81 6.06 16.70 -7.01
CA ASP A 81 6.84 15.47 -7.18
C ASP A 81 6.22 14.53 -8.24
N ILE A 82 4.89 14.35 -8.21
CA ILE A 82 4.18 13.55 -9.22
C ILE A 82 4.34 14.14 -10.62
N ILE A 83 4.22 15.47 -10.75
CA ILE A 83 4.40 16.18 -12.03
C ILE A 83 5.82 15.96 -12.55
N GLU A 84 6.84 16.12 -11.70
CA GLU A 84 8.24 15.90 -12.05
C GLU A 84 8.46 14.47 -12.57
N LYS A 85 7.86 13.46 -11.94
CA LYS A 85 7.94 12.07 -12.40
C LYS A 85 7.26 11.85 -13.74
N ILE A 86 6.09 12.46 -13.95
CA ILE A 86 5.39 12.40 -15.24
C ILE A 86 6.27 13.00 -16.35
N GLU A 87 6.91 14.14 -16.11
CA GLU A 87 7.84 14.77 -17.06
C GLU A 87 9.07 13.90 -17.36
N GLN A 88 9.50 13.08 -16.39
CA GLN A 88 10.56 12.07 -16.55
C GLN A 88 10.10 10.78 -17.28
N GLY A 89 8.83 10.72 -17.70
CA GLY A 89 8.23 9.62 -18.43
C GLY A 89 7.69 8.48 -17.55
N TYR A 90 7.41 8.74 -16.27
CA TYR A 90 6.78 7.75 -15.39
C TYR A 90 5.25 7.77 -15.54
N THR A 91 4.64 6.60 -15.50
CA THR A 91 3.22 6.46 -15.14
C THR A 91 3.11 6.45 -13.62
N CYS A 92 2.29 7.33 -13.05
CA CYS A 92 2.13 7.45 -11.60
C CYS A 92 0.91 6.64 -11.12
N LEU A 93 1.08 5.90 -10.02
CA LEU A 93 0.04 5.12 -9.34
C LEU A 93 -0.03 5.54 -7.87
N LEU A 94 -1.23 5.78 -7.36
CA LEU A 94 -1.46 6.09 -5.95
C LEU A 94 -2.27 4.97 -5.31
N PHE A 95 -1.83 4.49 -4.16
CA PHE A 95 -2.59 3.57 -3.32
C PHE A 95 -3.00 4.28 -2.04
N ILE A 96 -4.30 4.28 -1.77
CA ILE A 96 -4.95 5.13 -0.78
C ILE A 96 -5.93 4.26 0.01
N ASP A 97 -5.92 4.34 1.32
CA ASP A 97 -6.94 3.72 2.15
C ASP A 97 -8.26 4.48 1.99
N SER A 98 -9.36 3.78 1.75
CA SER A 98 -10.67 4.43 1.76
C SER A 98 -11.05 4.84 3.19
N ASP A 99 -10.60 4.05 4.17
CA ASP A 99 -11.08 4.04 5.55
C ASP A 99 -12.61 3.89 5.63
N ASP A 100 -13.15 3.76 6.84
CA ASP A 100 -14.58 3.81 7.10
C ASP A 100 -15.04 5.21 7.56
N GLU A 101 -16.35 5.41 7.70
CA GLU A 101 -16.93 6.66 8.17
C GLU A 101 -16.44 7.08 9.58
N THR A 102 -16.02 6.13 10.42
CA THR A 102 -15.57 6.41 11.79
C THR A 102 -14.27 7.20 11.82
N LYS A 103 -13.49 7.15 10.74
CA LYS A 103 -12.23 7.88 10.53
C LYS A 103 -12.35 9.08 9.58
N ASP A 104 -13.56 9.62 9.37
CA ASP A 104 -13.85 10.62 8.32
C ASP A 104 -13.55 10.11 6.88
N GLY A 105 -13.51 8.78 6.73
CA GLY A 105 -13.23 8.06 5.49
C GLY A 105 -14.46 7.76 4.65
N GLY A 106 -14.45 6.60 4.02
CA GLY A 106 -15.44 6.10 3.08
C GLY A 106 -14.99 6.27 1.64
N PHE A 107 -15.13 5.23 0.81
CA PHE A 107 -14.61 5.15 -0.56
C PHE A 107 -15.03 6.36 -1.40
N TYR A 108 -16.34 6.65 -1.47
CA TYR A 108 -16.85 7.75 -2.30
C TYR A 108 -16.29 9.10 -1.87
N LYS A 109 -16.26 9.35 -0.56
CA LYS A 109 -15.78 10.60 0.03
C LYS A 109 -14.27 10.75 -0.13
N ARG A 110 -13.50 9.68 0.10
CA ARG A 110 -12.05 9.67 -0.07
C ARG A 110 -11.69 9.89 -1.54
N LYS A 111 -12.36 9.18 -2.45
CA LYS A 111 -12.18 9.32 -3.90
C LYS A 111 -12.47 10.74 -4.36
N GLU A 112 -13.61 11.32 -3.96
CA GLU A 112 -13.96 12.70 -4.31
C GLU A 112 -12.92 13.70 -3.79
N LYS A 113 -12.53 13.61 -2.51
CA LYS A 113 -11.54 14.51 -1.91
C LYS A 113 -10.20 14.43 -2.63
N VAL A 114 -9.68 13.24 -2.91
CA VAL A 114 -8.37 13.11 -3.56
C VAL A 114 -8.47 13.55 -5.03
N THR A 115 -9.40 13.00 -5.81
CA THR A 115 -9.52 13.34 -7.24
C THR A 115 -9.84 14.81 -7.47
N GLY A 116 -10.65 15.44 -6.61
CA GLY A 116 -11.00 16.85 -6.71
C GLY A 116 -9.84 17.81 -6.42
N ASN A 117 -8.81 17.38 -5.69
CA ASN A 117 -7.61 18.20 -5.40
C ASN A 117 -6.47 17.98 -6.39
N PHE A 118 -6.52 16.92 -7.20
CA PHE A 118 -5.50 16.66 -8.22
C PHE A 118 -5.72 17.50 -9.49
N PRO A 119 -4.65 17.91 -10.19
CA PRO A 119 -4.78 18.60 -11.47
C PRO A 119 -5.55 17.76 -12.50
N LYS A 120 -6.72 18.24 -12.94
CA LYS A 120 -7.63 17.49 -13.84
C LYS A 120 -6.96 16.88 -15.06
N HIS A 121 -6.09 17.66 -15.72
CA HIS A 121 -5.41 17.23 -16.94
C HIS A 121 -4.48 16.02 -16.73
N ILE A 122 -4.00 15.77 -15.49
CA ILE A 122 -3.18 14.61 -15.16
C ILE A 122 -4.08 13.36 -15.09
N ILE A 123 -5.24 13.48 -14.44
CA ILE A 123 -6.20 12.40 -14.28
C ILE A 123 -6.87 12.04 -15.61
N GLU A 124 -7.34 13.05 -16.36
CA GLU A 124 -8.01 12.86 -17.66
C GLU A 124 -7.11 12.21 -18.71
N LYS A 125 -5.80 12.45 -18.65
CA LYS A 125 -4.81 11.81 -19.54
C LYS A 125 -4.34 10.44 -19.05
N GLY A 126 -4.82 9.96 -17.91
CA GLY A 126 -4.40 8.68 -17.32
C GLY A 126 -2.93 8.64 -16.90
N LEU A 127 -2.30 9.80 -16.68
CA LEU A 127 -0.88 9.90 -16.29
C LEU A 127 -0.69 9.60 -14.79
N CYS A 128 -1.75 9.75 -14.02
CA CYS A 128 -1.82 9.41 -12.60
C CYS A 128 -3.10 8.62 -12.35
N ASN A 129 -2.95 7.38 -11.90
CA ASN A 129 -4.07 6.47 -11.65
C ASN A 129 -4.11 6.10 -10.17
N MET A 130 -5.30 5.82 -9.65
CA MET A 130 -5.52 5.63 -8.22
C MET A 130 -6.16 4.28 -7.96
N PHE A 131 -5.69 3.63 -6.91
CA PHE A 131 -6.32 2.48 -6.30
C PHE A 131 -6.70 2.83 -4.86
N PHE A 132 -7.98 2.70 -4.55
CA PHE A 132 -8.51 2.86 -3.22
C PHE A 132 -8.69 1.48 -2.61
N PHE A 133 -8.01 1.21 -1.51
CA PHE A 133 -8.20 -0.01 -0.76
C PHE A 133 -9.63 -0.10 -0.20
N PRO A 134 -10.18 -1.32 -0.09
CA PRO A 134 -9.56 -2.58 -0.50
C PRO A 134 -9.68 -2.85 -2.01
N ASN A 135 -10.70 -2.34 -2.70
CA ASN A 135 -11.07 -2.85 -4.03
C ASN A 135 -11.64 -1.83 -5.03
N ASN A 136 -11.38 -0.52 -4.84
CA ASN A 136 -11.94 0.57 -5.64
C ASN A 136 -13.48 0.70 -5.60
N LYS A 137 -14.13 0.20 -4.54
CA LYS A 137 -15.59 0.27 -4.42
C LYS A 137 -16.07 0.35 -2.98
N ASP A 138 -15.51 -0.48 -2.11
CA ASP A 138 -15.94 -0.61 -0.73
C ASP A 138 -15.05 0.21 0.20
N ASP A 139 -15.56 0.49 1.40
CA ASP A 139 -14.80 1.11 2.49
C ASP A 139 -13.77 0.11 3.03
N GLY A 140 -12.66 0.61 3.55
CA GLY A 140 -11.62 -0.21 4.15
C GLY A 140 -10.20 0.25 3.86
N ASP A 141 -9.26 -0.60 4.22
CA ASP A 141 -7.82 -0.34 4.17
C ASP A 141 -7.03 -1.56 3.69
N LEU A 142 -5.69 -1.44 3.65
CA LEU A 142 -4.81 -2.56 3.31
C LEU A 142 -5.01 -3.75 4.25
N GLU A 143 -5.26 -3.52 5.54
CA GLU A 143 -5.45 -4.59 6.52
C GLU A 143 -6.64 -5.49 6.16
N ASP A 144 -7.68 -4.98 5.49
CA ASP A 144 -8.78 -5.81 5.00
C ASP A 144 -8.34 -6.81 3.92
N ILE A 145 -7.48 -6.39 2.98
CA ILE A 145 -6.87 -7.33 2.02
C ILE A 145 -6.01 -8.36 2.75
N LEU A 146 -5.23 -7.93 3.75
CA LEU A 146 -4.39 -8.86 4.51
C LEU A 146 -5.22 -9.91 5.25
N LYS A 147 -6.39 -9.56 5.76
CA LYS A 147 -7.33 -10.52 6.37
C LYS A 147 -7.78 -11.57 5.35
N GLU A 148 -8.09 -11.17 4.12
CA GLU A 148 -8.48 -12.12 3.05
C GLU A 148 -7.36 -13.10 2.70
N ILE A 149 -6.10 -12.65 2.65
CA ILE A 149 -4.94 -13.51 2.38
C ILE A 149 -4.72 -14.53 3.51
N VAL A 150 -4.99 -14.12 4.76
CA VAL A 150 -4.67 -14.94 5.95
C VAL A 150 -5.85 -15.80 6.40
N GLN A 151 -7.09 -15.47 6.03
CA GLN A 151 -8.28 -16.26 6.32
C GLN A 151 -8.44 -17.40 5.34
N PRO A 152 -8.06 -18.62 5.75
CA PRO A 152 -9.13 -19.60 5.87
C PRO A 152 -9.47 -20.01 7.31
N ASN A 153 -8.60 -19.76 8.30
CA ASN A 153 -8.74 -20.40 9.63
C ASN A 153 -8.21 -19.58 10.83
N ILE A 154 -7.89 -18.28 10.69
CA ILE A 154 -7.41 -17.46 11.81
C ILE A 154 -8.58 -16.69 12.43
N GLY A 155 -8.87 -16.99 13.70
CA GLY A 155 -9.87 -16.29 14.51
C GLY A 155 -9.40 -14.89 14.93
N PHE A 156 -9.22 -13.97 13.97
CA PHE A 156 -8.81 -12.58 14.24
C PHE A 156 -9.76 -11.90 15.22
N GLU A 157 -11.07 -12.11 15.08
CA GLU A 157 -12.07 -11.62 16.03
C GLU A 157 -11.82 -12.15 17.45
N CYS A 158 -11.44 -13.43 17.58
CA CYS A 158 -11.11 -14.01 18.88
C CYS A 158 -9.85 -13.38 19.48
N LEU A 159 -8.82 -13.14 18.65
CA LEU A 159 -7.59 -12.46 19.07
C LEU A 159 -7.84 -11.01 19.47
N GLU A 160 -8.68 -10.30 18.71
CA GLU A 160 -9.06 -8.92 18.97
C GLU A 160 -9.86 -8.80 20.27
N ARG A 161 -10.89 -9.64 20.44
CA ARG A 161 -11.67 -9.71 21.69
C ARG A 161 -10.80 -10.09 22.89
N PHE A 162 -9.85 -11.02 22.70
CA PHE A 162 -8.89 -11.36 23.75
C PHE A 162 -8.01 -10.15 24.10
N ALA A 163 -7.43 -9.49 23.10
CA ALA A 163 -6.57 -8.32 23.31
C ALA A 163 -7.34 -7.17 23.97
N GLU A 164 -8.61 -6.97 23.61
CA GLU A 164 -9.51 -6.01 24.27
C GLU A 164 -9.74 -6.33 25.74
N CYS A 165 -10.14 -7.57 26.03
CA CYS A 165 -10.39 -8.01 27.39
C CYS A 165 -9.12 -7.90 28.24
N TYR A 166 -8.00 -8.39 27.73
CA TYR A 166 -6.73 -8.40 28.46
C TYR A 166 -6.16 -7.00 28.64
N SER A 167 -6.30 -6.13 27.62
CA SER A 167 -5.93 -4.71 27.69
C SER A 167 -6.69 -4.00 28.79
N SER A 168 -8.02 -4.19 28.86
CA SER A 168 -8.87 -3.62 29.90
C SER A 168 -8.51 -4.15 31.30
N TYR A 169 -8.32 -5.47 31.43
CA TYR A 169 -8.00 -6.10 32.70
C TYR A 169 -6.62 -5.72 33.25
N LYS A 170 -5.58 -5.73 32.41
CA LYS A 170 -4.19 -5.44 32.83
C LYS A 170 -3.79 -3.98 32.66
N LYS A 171 -4.62 -3.15 32.03
CA LYS A 171 -4.30 -1.77 31.63
C LYS A 171 -3.02 -1.69 30.78
N ILE A 172 -2.88 -2.66 29.86
CA ILE A 172 -1.76 -2.75 28.92
C ILE A 172 -2.26 -2.34 27.54
N ASP A 173 -1.42 -1.65 26.76
CA ASP A 173 -1.72 -1.31 25.37
C ASP A 173 -1.93 -2.58 24.51
N LYS A 174 -3.01 -2.62 23.70
CA LYS A 174 -3.30 -3.73 22.78
C LYS A 174 -2.10 -4.07 21.88
N LYS A 175 -1.34 -3.08 21.41
CA LYS A 175 -0.14 -3.30 20.58
C LYS A 175 0.92 -4.12 21.30
N LYS A 176 1.11 -3.91 22.60
CA LYS A 176 2.05 -4.71 23.40
C LYS A 176 1.54 -6.15 23.55
N ILE A 177 0.23 -6.34 23.65
CA ILE A 177 -0.39 -7.67 23.73
C ILE A 177 -0.18 -8.42 22.40
N TYR A 178 -0.47 -7.78 21.27
CA TYR A 178 -0.23 -8.38 19.94
C TYR A 178 1.24 -8.69 19.71
N TYR A 179 2.15 -7.79 20.12
CA TYR A 179 3.58 -8.04 20.04
C TYR A 179 3.95 -9.30 20.84
N ASN A 180 3.53 -9.39 22.10
CA ASN A 180 3.84 -10.56 22.93
C ASN A 180 3.22 -11.85 22.36
N LEU A 181 1.96 -11.81 21.93
CA LEU A 181 1.30 -12.95 21.28
C LEU A 181 2.06 -13.40 20.03
N TYR A 182 2.52 -12.46 19.20
CA TYR A 182 3.35 -12.78 18.04
C TYR A 182 4.67 -13.45 18.44
N PHE A 183 5.36 -12.93 19.45
CA PHE A 183 6.62 -13.52 19.92
C PHE A 183 6.44 -14.89 20.59
N ASP A 184 5.34 -15.09 21.32
CA ASP A 184 5.06 -16.33 22.04
C ASP A 184 4.55 -17.43 21.08
N ILE A 185 3.83 -17.07 20.02
CA ILE A 185 3.22 -18.01 19.06
C ILE A 185 4.13 -18.27 17.85
N CYS A 186 4.78 -17.24 17.30
CA CYS A 186 5.46 -17.33 16.00
C CYS A 186 6.96 -17.68 16.09
N GLN A 187 7.44 -18.17 17.23
CA GLN A 187 8.89 -18.32 17.46
C GLN A 187 9.60 -19.51 16.77
N THR A 188 8.99 -20.23 15.83
CA THR A 188 9.61 -21.49 15.33
C THR A 188 9.38 -21.82 13.84
N GLY A 189 9.36 -20.84 12.93
CA GLY A 189 9.38 -21.16 11.50
C GLY A 189 9.91 -20.02 10.63
N PRO A 190 10.41 -20.33 9.41
CA PRO A 190 10.64 -19.30 8.42
C PRO A 190 9.31 -18.58 8.19
N MET A 191 9.31 -17.24 8.22
CA MET A 191 8.15 -16.47 7.76
C MET A 191 7.83 -16.93 6.34
N THR A 192 6.72 -17.62 6.16
CA THR A 192 6.26 -17.99 4.82
C THR A 192 5.97 -16.70 4.08
N ALA A 193 6.44 -16.59 2.84
CA ALA A 193 6.09 -15.47 1.97
C ALA A 193 4.55 -15.35 1.87
N TRP A 194 4.05 -14.13 1.72
CA TRP A 194 2.63 -13.86 1.51
C TRP A 194 2.08 -14.77 0.39
N ASN A 195 0.98 -15.47 0.65
CA ASN A 195 0.34 -16.29 -0.38
C ASN A 195 -0.53 -15.42 -1.30
N PHE A 196 0.12 -14.70 -2.21
CA PHE A 196 -0.57 -13.82 -3.16
C PHE A 196 -1.44 -14.57 -4.18
N GLN A 197 -1.36 -15.90 -4.27
CA GLN A 197 -2.25 -16.68 -5.15
C GLN A 197 -3.73 -16.52 -4.76
N LEU A 198 -4.01 -16.23 -3.49
CA LEU A 198 -5.37 -15.92 -3.03
C LEU A 198 -5.90 -14.58 -3.57
N LEU A 199 -5.04 -13.74 -4.13
CA LEU A 199 -5.42 -12.45 -4.72
C LEU A 199 -5.56 -12.50 -6.25
N CYS A 200 -5.35 -13.64 -6.92
CA CYS A 200 -5.27 -13.68 -8.39
C CYS A 200 -6.48 -13.05 -9.11
N GLU A 201 -7.68 -13.09 -8.52
CA GLU A 201 -8.90 -12.49 -9.05
C GLU A 201 -9.28 -11.16 -8.36
N HIS A 202 -8.51 -10.73 -7.37
CA HIS A 202 -8.77 -9.54 -6.58
C HIS A 202 -8.56 -8.26 -7.41
N ALA A 203 -9.38 -7.23 -7.14
CA ALA A 203 -9.37 -5.96 -7.87
C ALA A 203 -7.98 -5.29 -7.90
N LEU A 204 -7.19 -5.46 -6.82
CA LEU A 204 -5.80 -5.00 -6.74
C LEU A 204 -4.93 -5.59 -7.86
N ILE A 205 -5.01 -6.90 -8.09
CA ILE A 205 -4.20 -7.57 -9.10
C ILE A 205 -4.63 -7.12 -10.50
N ASN A 206 -5.94 -7.06 -10.75
CA ASN A 206 -6.50 -6.57 -12.01
C ASN A 206 -6.08 -5.12 -12.30
N PHE A 207 -6.01 -4.26 -11.27
CA PHE A 207 -5.50 -2.91 -11.40
C PHE A 207 -4.01 -2.90 -11.75
N MET A 208 -3.18 -3.61 -10.98
CA MET A 208 -1.73 -3.62 -11.19
C MET A 208 -1.34 -4.20 -12.55
N GLN A 209 -1.99 -5.27 -13.02
CA GLN A 209 -1.72 -5.89 -14.32
C GLN A 209 -1.91 -4.96 -15.52
N GLN A 210 -2.67 -3.88 -15.38
CA GLN A 210 -2.82 -2.87 -16.44
C GLN A 210 -1.55 -2.04 -16.63
N TYR A 211 -0.67 -1.99 -15.61
CA TYR A 211 0.49 -1.11 -15.58
C TYR A 211 1.84 -1.84 -15.59
N PHE A 212 1.88 -3.14 -15.27
CA PHE A 212 3.10 -3.97 -15.22
C PHE A 212 3.05 -5.12 -16.23
#